data_AF-A0A8J6MEH3-F1
#
_entry.id   AF-A0A8J6MEH3-F1
#
_cell.length_a   1.000
_cell.length_b   1.000
_cell.length_c   1.000
_cell.angle_alpha   90.00
_cell.angle_beta   90.00
_cell.angle_gamma   90.00
#
_symmetry.space_group_name_H-M   'P 1'
#
loop_
_entity.id
_entity.type
_entity.pdbx_description
1 polymer ?
#
loop_
_entity_poly.entity_id
_entity_poly.type
_entity_poly.pdbx_seq_one_letter_code
_entity_poly.pdbx_strand_id
1 'polypeptide(L)'
;MKDTYVEPSSTLEIYEECDILVVGSGAAGHSAAIAAARAGCKDIVLMERYGYSGGDVTGGYVIMVPNLSWYDKQFVRGLQEEWFTRLEPIPQAVRGPKGNQLAAPTLC
;
A
#
# COMPACT_ATOMS: atom_id res chain seq x y z
N MET A 1 -4.98 -40.52 -13.88
CA MET A 1 -4.58 -40.56 -12.46
C MET A 1 -3.43 -39.57 -12.34
N LYS A 2 -3.46 -38.61 -11.40
CA LYS A 2 -2.32 -37.71 -11.18
C LYS A 2 -1.31 -38.40 -10.26
N ASP A 3 -0.03 -38.25 -10.54
CA ASP A 3 1.03 -38.72 -9.66
C ASP A 3 1.00 -37.93 -8.35
N THR A 4 1.22 -38.61 -7.24
CA THR A 4 1.20 -38.02 -5.89
C THR A 4 2.52 -38.32 -5.20
N TYR A 5 3.13 -37.29 -4.60
CA TYR A 5 4.32 -37.42 -3.77
C TYR A 5 3.93 -37.12 -2.32
N VAL A 6 4.39 -37.97 -1.40
CA VAL A 6 4.22 -37.78 0.04
C VAL A 6 5.56 -37.37 0.62
N GLU A 7 5.65 -36.16 1.13
CA GLU A 7 6.87 -35.67 1.78
C GLU A 7 7.01 -36.25 3.21
N PRO A 8 8.24 -36.49 3.70
CA PRO A 8 8.48 -36.88 5.09
C PRO A 8 8.09 -35.79 6.07
N SER A 9 7.48 -36.16 7.21
CA SER A 9 7.20 -35.19 8.28
C SER A 9 8.48 -34.72 8.98
N SER A 10 8.53 -33.43 9.32
CA SER A 10 9.63 -32.83 10.07
C SER A 10 9.09 -31.81 11.08
N THR A 11 9.87 -31.55 12.14
CA THR A 11 9.58 -30.47 13.09
C THR A 11 10.21 -29.19 12.57
N LEU A 12 9.41 -28.12 12.45
CA LEU A 12 9.86 -26.83 11.97
C LEU A 12 9.74 -25.80 13.09
N GLU A 13 10.71 -24.88 13.15
CA GLU A 13 10.65 -23.75 14.05
C GLU A 13 9.64 -22.72 13.54
N ILE A 14 8.86 -22.16 14.47
CA ILE A 14 7.97 -21.03 14.18
C ILE A 14 8.84 -19.78 14.16
N TYR A 15 8.87 -19.10 13.02
CA TYR A 15 9.66 -17.88 12.86
C TYR A 15 9.07 -16.71 13.65
N GLU A 16 7.75 -16.53 13.57
CA GLU A 16 7.02 -15.45 14.26
C GLU A 16 5.55 -15.83 14.41
N GLU A 17 4.93 -15.45 15.53
CA GLU A 17 3.49 -15.53 15.76
C GLU A 17 2.86 -14.14 15.57
N CYS A 18 1.72 -14.06 14.88
CA CYS A 18 1.06 -12.79 14.65
C CYS A 18 -0.45 -12.95 14.49
N ASP A 19 -1.20 -11.88 14.78
CA ASP A 19 -2.64 -11.81 14.51
C ASP A 19 -2.91 -11.86 13.00
N ILE A 20 -2.07 -11.13 12.23
CA ILE A 20 -2.19 -10.99 10.77
C ILE A 20 -0.81 -10.97 10.12
N LEU A 21 -0.59 -11.88 9.16
CA LEU A 21 0.52 -11.84 8.22
C LEU A 21 0.06 -11.25 6.88
N VAL A 22 0.67 -10.14 6.48
CA VAL A 22 0.51 -9.53 5.16
C VAL A 22 1.71 -9.87 4.30
N VAL A 23 1.49 -10.54 3.17
CA VAL A 23 2.54 -10.90 2.21
C VAL A 23 2.53 -9.93 1.04
N GLY A 24 3.61 -9.18 0.88
CA GLY A 24 3.80 -8.11 -0.09
C GLY A 24 3.53 -6.72 0.51
N SER A 25 4.48 -5.80 0.36
CA SER A 25 4.47 -4.43 0.87
C SER A 25 4.19 -3.39 -0.23
N GLY A 26 3.43 -3.78 -1.25
CA GLY A 26 2.86 -2.86 -2.23
C GLY A 26 1.73 -1.99 -1.65
N ALA A 27 1.09 -1.18 -2.49
CA ALA A 27 0.00 -0.31 -2.07
C ALA A 27 -1.13 -1.06 -1.33
N ALA A 28 -1.48 -2.26 -1.81
CA ALA A 28 -2.50 -3.10 -1.19
C ALA A 28 -2.06 -3.63 0.19
N GLY A 29 -0.84 -4.16 0.30
CA GLY A 29 -0.34 -4.72 1.57
C GLY A 29 -0.12 -3.66 2.65
N HIS A 30 0.43 -2.51 2.27
CA HIS A 30 0.50 -1.34 3.16
C HIS A 30 -0.88 -0.94 3.67
N SER A 31 -1.87 -0.88 2.78
CA SER A 31 -3.24 -0.54 3.14
C SER A 31 -3.87 -1.57 4.07
N ALA A 32 -3.62 -2.86 3.82
CA ALA A 32 -4.10 -3.96 4.65
C ALA A 32 -3.49 -3.93 6.06
N ALA A 33 -2.18 -3.70 6.18
CA ALA A 33 -1.51 -3.59 7.47
C ALA A 33 -2.03 -2.40 8.29
N ILE A 34 -2.24 -1.24 7.65
CA ILE A 34 -2.84 -0.07 8.32
C ILE A 34 -4.28 -0.35 8.75
N ALA A 35 -5.07 -1.01 7.90
CA ALA A 35 -6.44 -1.38 8.24
C ALA A 35 -6.50 -2.37 9.42
N ALA A 36 -5.61 -3.38 9.44
CA ALA A 36 -5.45 -4.31 10.55
C ALA A 36 -5.12 -3.59 11.87
N ALA A 37 -4.16 -2.67 11.84
CA ALA A 37 -3.79 -1.87 13.01
C ALA A 37 -4.97 -1.02 13.51
N ARG A 38 -5.73 -0.41 12.59
CA ARG A 38 -6.94 0.36 12.93
C ARG A 38 -8.08 -0.50 13.46
N ALA A 39 -8.14 -1.77 13.09
CA ALA A 39 -9.10 -2.74 13.58
C ALA A 39 -8.73 -3.29 14.97
N GLY A 40 -7.54 -2.94 15.50
CA GLY A 40 -7.10 -3.31 16.85
C GLY A 40 -6.22 -4.56 16.94
N CYS A 41 -5.77 -5.12 15.80
CA CYS A 41 -4.73 -6.15 15.80
C CYS A 41 -3.44 -5.57 16.40
N LYS A 42 -2.76 -6.35 17.24
CA LYS A 42 -1.55 -5.93 17.94
C LYS A 42 -0.31 -6.38 17.20
N ASP A 43 -0.32 -7.63 16.74
CA ASP A 43 0.84 -8.26 16.11
C ASP A 43 0.58 -8.43 14.62
N ILE A 44 1.14 -7.51 13.81
CA ILE A 44 0.93 -7.47 12.36
C ILE A 44 2.30 -7.58 11.69
N VAL A 45 2.53 -8.67 10.97
CA VAL A 45 3.77 -8.88 10.22
C VAL A 45 3.52 -8.48 8.77
N LEU A 46 4.30 -7.51 8.28
CA LEU A 46 4.34 -7.15 6.86
C LEU A 46 5.61 -7.73 6.24
N MET A 47 5.46 -8.79 5.47
CA MET A 47 6.56 -9.50 4.83
C MET A 47 6.73 -9.04 3.39
N GLU A 48 7.95 -8.65 3.02
CA GLU A 48 8.28 -8.24 1.66
C GLU A 48 9.54 -8.96 1.19
N ARG A 49 9.53 -9.39 -0.07
CA ARG A 49 10.64 -10.08 -0.72
C ARG A 49 11.72 -9.10 -1.14
N TYR A 50 11.32 -7.92 -1.60
CA TYR A 50 12.24 -6.89 -2.06
C TYR A 50 12.73 -6.07 -0.86
N GLY A 51 14.02 -5.71 -0.79
CA GLY A 51 14.55 -4.89 0.32
C GLY A 51 13.99 -3.46 0.41
N TYR A 52 12.85 -3.19 -0.22
CA TYR A 52 12.13 -1.93 -0.30
C TYR A 52 10.62 -2.18 -0.28
N SER A 53 9.87 -1.22 0.22
CA SER A 53 8.40 -1.20 0.17
C SER A 53 7.88 -0.37 -1.00
N GLY A 54 6.59 -0.53 -1.33
CA GLY A 54 5.88 0.24 -2.35
C GLY A 54 5.48 -0.56 -3.60
N GLY A 55 5.96 -1.81 -3.74
CA GLY A 55 5.63 -2.67 -4.87
C GLY A 55 6.02 -2.04 -6.21
N ASP A 56 5.21 -2.22 -7.24
CA ASP A 56 5.49 -1.69 -8.59
C ASP A 56 5.58 -0.16 -8.66
N VAL A 57 4.96 0.56 -7.71
CA VAL A 57 5.10 2.03 -7.64
C VAL A 57 6.55 2.41 -7.39
N THR A 58 7.23 1.69 -6.49
CA THR A 58 8.64 1.93 -6.17
C THR A 58 9.57 1.14 -7.09
N GLY A 59 9.34 -0.17 -7.25
CA GLY A 59 10.17 -1.06 -8.05
C GLY A 59 10.11 -0.80 -9.56
N GLY A 60 8.99 -0.26 -10.04
CA GLY A 60 8.78 0.15 -11.43
C GLY A 60 9.14 1.61 -11.71
N TYR A 61 9.70 2.33 -10.74
CA TYR A 61 10.08 3.75 -10.86
C TYR A 61 8.91 4.67 -11.28
N VAL A 62 7.76 4.52 -10.64
CA VAL A 62 6.64 5.45 -10.83
C VAL A 62 6.97 6.77 -10.12
N ILE A 63 7.56 7.70 -10.86
CA ILE A 63 8.02 9.01 -10.36
C ILE A 63 6.97 10.12 -10.44
N MET A 64 5.76 9.81 -10.93
CA MET A 64 4.66 10.75 -11.04
C MET A 64 3.44 10.23 -10.28
N VAL A 65 2.76 11.12 -9.57
CA VAL A 65 1.42 10.84 -9.06
C VAL A 65 0.42 11.47 -10.02
N PRO A 66 -0.44 10.68 -10.72
CA PRO A 66 -1.39 11.22 -11.66
C PRO A 66 -2.44 12.07 -10.94
N ASN A 67 -3.19 12.84 -11.71
CA ASN A 67 -4.36 13.52 -11.19
C ASN A 67 -5.40 12.46 -10.78
N LEU A 68 -5.59 12.27 -9.48
CA LEU A 68 -6.46 11.22 -8.90
C LEU A 68 -7.94 11.56 -8.99
N SER A 69 -8.27 12.50 -9.86
CA SER A 69 -9.60 13.02 -10.10
C SER A 69 -10.06 12.68 -11.51
N TRP A 70 -11.36 12.76 -11.70
CA TRP A 70 -12.00 12.68 -12.99
C TRP A 70 -12.97 13.86 -13.07
N TYR A 71 -12.69 14.81 -13.98
CA TYR A 71 -13.32 16.13 -13.99
C TYR A 71 -13.29 16.76 -12.59
N ASP A 72 -14.44 17.21 -12.09
CA ASP A 72 -14.65 17.92 -10.84
C ASP A 72 -14.68 17.00 -9.59
N LYS A 73 -14.38 15.70 -9.74
CA LYS A 73 -14.52 14.71 -8.66
C LYS A 73 -13.21 14.00 -8.36
N GLN A 74 -12.87 13.94 -7.07
CA GLN A 74 -11.77 13.10 -6.59
C GLN A 74 -12.23 11.64 -6.54
N PHE A 75 -11.56 10.77 -7.31
CA PHE A 75 -11.91 9.34 -7.39
C PHE A 75 -11.10 8.49 -6.43
N VAL A 76 -9.83 8.82 -6.19
CA VAL A 76 -9.00 8.11 -5.21
C VAL A 76 -8.92 8.93 -3.92
N ARG A 77 -9.37 8.32 -2.81
CA ARG A 77 -9.39 8.91 -1.46
C ARG A 77 -8.85 7.91 -0.43
N GLY A 78 -9.12 8.17 0.86
CA GLY A 78 -8.76 7.27 1.95
C GLY A 78 -7.28 7.43 2.30
N LEU A 79 -6.55 6.33 2.40
CA LEU A 79 -5.15 6.38 2.85
C LEU A 79 -4.30 7.33 2.00
N GLN A 80 -4.44 7.32 0.67
CA GLN A 80 -3.68 8.23 -0.20
C GLN A 80 -3.92 9.71 0.12
N GLU A 81 -5.16 10.09 0.41
CA GLU A 81 -5.51 11.45 0.83
C GLU A 81 -4.93 11.79 2.20
N GLU A 82 -4.91 10.83 3.13
CA GLU A 82 -4.23 11.00 4.42
C GLU A 82 -2.73 11.20 4.26
N TRP A 83 -2.08 10.46 3.34
CA TRP A 83 -0.65 10.65 3.02
C TRP A 83 -0.40 12.07 2.52
N PHE A 84 -1.18 12.56 1.56
CA PHE A 84 -1.04 13.94 1.06
C PHE A 84 -1.30 15.00 2.13
N THR A 85 -2.27 14.77 3.02
CA THR A 85 -2.54 15.65 4.15
C THR A 85 -1.36 15.70 5.12
N ARG A 86 -0.72 14.56 5.41
CA ARG A 86 0.47 14.48 6.26
C ARG A 86 1.72 15.09 5.61
N LEU A 87 1.80 15.05 4.28
CA LEU A 87 2.86 15.69 3.51
C LEU A 87 2.65 17.21 3.38
N GLU A 88 1.44 17.72 3.64
CA GLU A 88 1.12 19.14 3.51
C GLU A 88 2.08 20.12 4.22
N PRO A 89 2.47 19.88 5.48
CA PRO A 89 3.41 20.76 6.18
C PRO A 89 4.86 20.63 5.71
N ILE A 90 5.20 19.65 4.87
CA ILE A 90 6.59 19.41 4.45
C ILE A 90 6.96 20.38 3.30
N PRO A 91 8.02 21.20 3.44
CA PRO A 91 8.47 22.09 2.37
C PRO A 91 8.77 21.30 1.09
N GLN A 92 8.35 21.84 -0.06
CA GLN A 92 8.56 21.24 -1.39
C GLN A 92 7.88 19.88 -1.64
N ALA A 93 6.98 19.43 -0.76
CA ALA A 93 6.25 18.19 -1.00
C ALA A 93 5.33 18.29 -2.23
N VAL A 94 5.64 17.50 -3.27
CA VAL A 94 4.84 17.36 -4.48
C VAL A 94 3.54 16.60 -4.16
N ARG A 95 2.41 17.19 -4.53
CA ARG A 95 1.06 16.71 -4.21
C ARG A 95 0.18 16.78 -5.45
N GLY A 96 -0.87 15.96 -5.48
CA GLY A 96 -1.96 16.12 -6.43
C GLY A 96 -2.77 17.40 -6.14
N PRO A 97 -3.60 17.85 -7.09
CA PRO A 97 -4.47 19.00 -6.87
C PRO A 97 -5.43 18.77 -5.71
N LYS A 98 -5.74 19.83 -4.98
CA LYS A 98 -6.71 19.79 -3.87
C LYS A 98 -8.12 19.59 -4.41
N GLY A 99 -9.04 19.07 -3.60
CA GLY A 99 -10.44 18.87 -3.98
C GLY A 99 -11.12 20.12 -4.56
N ASN A 100 -10.76 21.31 -4.08
CA ASN A 100 -11.26 22.60 -4.59
C ASN A 100 -10.58 23.08 -5.89
N GLN A 101 -9.56 22.37 -6.38
CA GLN A 101 -8.81 22.66 -7.61
C GLN A 101 -9.19 21.71 -8.76
N LEU A 102 -10.05 20.71 -8.52
CA LEU A 102 -10.40 19.67 -9.49
C LEU A 102 -11.28 20.19 -10.65
N ALA A 103 -11.94 21.33 -10.48
CA ALA A 103 -12.80 21.94 -11.51
C ALA A 103 -12.02 22.83 -12.52
N ALA A 104 -10.70 22.93 -12.42
CA ALA A 104 -9.91 23.71 -13.39
C ALA A 104 -9.83 22.95 -14.72
N PRO A 105 -10.14 23.57 -15.87
CA PRO A 105 -10.22 22.91 -17.19
C PRO A 105 -8.85 22.56 -17.80
N THR A 106 -7.84 22.27 -16.98
CA THR A 106 -6.45 22.19 -17.42
C THR A 106 -5.76 20.95 -16.84
N LEU A 107 -5.23 20.15 -17.78
CA LEU A 107 -4.41 18.94 -17.62
C LEU A 107 -5.17 17.61 -17.49
N CYS A 108 -5.51 17.06 -18.66
CA CYS A 108 -5.05 15.71 -18.99
C CYS A 108 -3.53 15.73 -19.24
#